data_AF-A0A350H8Q3-F1
#
_entry.id   AF-A0A350H8Q3-F1
#
_cell.length_a   1.000
_cell.length_b   1.000
_cell.length_c   1.000
_cell.angle_alpha   90.00
_cell.angle_beta   90.00
_cell.angle_gamma   90.00
#
_symmetry.space_group_name_H-M   'P 1'
#
loop_
_entity.id
_entity.type
_entity.pdbx_description
1 polymer ?
#
loop_
_entity_poly.entity_id
_entity_poly.type
_entity_poly.pdbx_seq_one_letter_code
_entity_poly.pdbx_strand_id
1 'polypeptide(L)'
;MLEAARSIDEWKQIEKLIPSLDLLVKIVENPETDTENIKLSSEEWKILTFVDNQSTIKDIAKRVNQSEFQTAKVFYGLISSGLVTVEEKEQQLTDVLSDLDKQIEEEEITKNEEKEEEKNKKQGIRKFFSR
;
A
#
# COMPACT_ATOMS: atom_id res chain seq x y z
N MET A 1 -7.54 39.28 3.15
CA MET A 1 -6.25 38.83 3.74
C MET A 1 -6.41 37.75 4.82
N LEU A 2 -7.52 37.68 5.57
CA LEU A 2 -7.74 36.64 6.60
C LEU A 2 -7.84 35.21 6.04
N GLU A 3 -8.49 35.03 4.89
CA GLU A 3 -8.69 33.70 4.28
C GLU A 3 -7.37 33.09 3.76
N ALA A 4 -6.47 33.93 3.23
CA ALA A 4 -5.14 33.49 2.80
C ALA A 4 -4.28 33.00 3.99
N ALA A 5 -4.33 33.69 5.13
CA ALA A 5 -3.63 33.26 6.34
C ALA A 5 -4.18 31.92 6.85
N ARG A 6 -5.51 31.76 6.86
CA ARG A 6 -6.15 30.50 7.27
C ARG A 6 -5.79 29.33 6.35
N SER A 7 -5.81 29.53 5.04
CA SER A 7 -5.45 28.48 4.09
C SER A 7 -3.99 28.04 4.23
N ILE A 8 -3.08 28.96 4.57
CA ILE A 8 -1.67 28.63 4.84
C ILE A 8 -1.55 27.76 6.09
N ASP A 9 -2.26 28.08 7.16
CA ASP A 9 -2.21 27.30 8.40
C ASP A 9 -2.85 25.92 8.23
N GLU A 10 -3.95 25.83 7.48
CA GLU A 10 -4.56 24.55 7.11
C GLU A 10 -3.59 23.69 6.27
N TRP A 11 -2.90 24.30 5.29
CA TRP A 11 -1.91 23.60 4.49
C TRP A 11 -0.77 23.03 5.34
N LYS A 12 -0.23 23.82 6.28
CA LYS A 12 0.83 23.35 7.20
C LYS A 12 0.41 22.17 8.05
N GLN A 13 -0.88 22.07 8.39
CA GLN A 13 -1.40 20.92 9.13
C GLN A 13 -1.49 19.69 8.21
N ILE A 14 -1.95 19.88 6.97
CA ILE A 14 -2.04 18.83 5.95
C ILE A 14 -0.64 18.27 5.64
N GLU A 15 0.37 19.13 5.48
CA GLU A 15 1.76 18.76 5.17
C GLU A 15 2.39 17.80 6.19
N LYS A 16 1.86 17.72 7.42
CA LYS A 16 2.35 16.77 8.44
C LYS A 16 2.10 15.32 8.07
N LEU A 17 1.01 15.04 7.35
CA LEU A 17 0.64 13.69 6.90
C LEU A 17 0.80 13.53 5.38
N ILE A 18 0.71 14.63 4.64
CA ILE A 18 0.80 14.66 3.18
C ILE A 18 1.93 15.62 2.79
N PRO A 19 3.21 15.24 2.97
CA PRO A 19 4.35 16.09 2.64
C PRO A 19 4.51 16.34 1.13
N SER A 20 3.88 15.51 0.29
CA SER A 20 3.86 15.68 -1.17
C SER A 20 2.52 15.23 -1.74
N LEU A 21 2.10 15.86 -2.85
CA LEU A 21 0.92 15.47 -3.61
C LEU A 21 1.18 14.31 -4.59
N ASP A 22 2.46 13.97 -4.78
CA ASP A 22 2.89 12.84 -5.62
C ASP A 22 2.92 11.51 -4.83
N LEU A 23 2.39 11.51 -3.60
CA LEU A 23 2.19 10.31 -2.80
C LEU A 23 1.04 9.47 -3.35
N LEU A 24 1.25 8.16 -3.39
CA LEU A 24 0.26 7.19 -3.79
C LEU A 24 -0.72 6.94 -2.66
N VAL A 25 -1.99 6.80 -3.01
CA VAL A 25 -3.08 6.64 -2.06
C VAL A 25 -3.54 5.19 -2.04
N LYS A 26 -3.57 4.59 -0.84
CA LYS A 26 -4.04 3.21 -0.62
C LYS A 26 -5.22 3.15 0.33
N ILE A 27 -6.22 2.33 0.02
CA ILE A 27 -7.31 2.02 0.95
C ILE A 27 -6.80 0.99 1.96
N VAL A 28 -7.11 1.19 3.24
CA VAL A 28 -6.82 0.22 4.30
C VAL A 28 -7.91 -0.85 4.30
N GLU A 29 -7.53 -2.11 4.06
CA GLU A 29 -8.49 -3.23 3.94
C GLU A 29 -9.18 -3.56 5.26
N ASN A 30 -8.45 -3.44 6.38
CA ASN A 30 -8.94 -3.80 7.71
C ASN A 30 -8.67 -2.65 8.70
N PRO A 31 -9.43 -1.54 8.61
CA PRO A 31 -9.19 -0.38 9.45
C PRO A 31 -9.49 -0.70 10.92
N GLU A 32 -8.70 -0.12 11.83
CA GLU A 32 -8.91 -0.20 13.29
C GLU A 32 -10.21 0.50 13.74
N THR A 33 -10.82 1.27 12.83
CA THR A 33 -12.11 1.95 13.03
C THR A 33 -13.26 0.95 12.86
N ASP A 34 -14.22 0.99 13.79
CA ASP A 34 -15.44 0.18 13.74
C ASP A 34 -16.18 0.36 12.40
N THR A 35 -16.07 -0.67 11.54
CA THR A 35 -16.59 -0.65 10.16
C THR A 35 -18.10 -0.43 10.09
N GLU A 36 -18.83 -0.76 11.15
CA GLU A 36 -20.29 -0.59 11.22
C GLU A 36 -20.71 0.90 11.33
N ASN A 37 -19.80 1.79 11.73
CA ASN A 37 -20.11 3.20 12.04
C ASN A 37 -19.30 4.22 11.23
N ILE A 38 -18.70 3.82 10.10
CA ILE A 38 -17.98 4.75 9.23
C ILE A 38 -18.97 5.75 8.60
N LYS A 39 -18.87 7.03 9.00
CA LYS A 39 -19.64 8.13 8.41
C LYS A 39 -18.76 8.90 7.42
N LEU A 40 -19.03 8.70 6.14
CA LEU A 40 -18.41 9.45 5.05
C LEU A 40 -19.42 10.45 4.48
N SER A 41 -18.94 11.66 4.23
CA SER A 41 -19.60 12.67 3.42
C SER A 41 -19.67 12.23 1.95
N SER A 42 -20.57 12.84 1.18
CA SER A 42 -20.67 12.59 -0.26
C SER A 42 -19.37 12.89 -1.01
N GLU A 43 -18.58 13.84 -0.51
CA GLU A 43 -17.30 14.23 -1.11
C GLU A 43 -16.22 13.18 -0.86
N GLU A 44 -16.11 12.68 0.37
CA GLU A 44 -15.20 11.58 0.72
C GLU A 44 -15.53 10.32 -0.08
N TRP A 45 -16.82 9.95 -0.16
CA TRP A 45 -17.27 8.83 -0.99
C TRP A 45 -16.85 9.03 -2.45
N LYS A 46 -17.09 10.20 -3.02
CA LYS A 46 -16.72 10.50 -4.40
C LYS A 46 -15.22 10.31 -4.61
N ILE A 47 -14.37 10.87 -3.75
CA ILE A 47 -12.91 10.76 -3.88
C ILE A 47 -12.45 9.31 -3.75
N LEU A 48 -13.00 8.55 -2.80
CA LEU A 48 -12.65 7.14 -2.60
C LEU A 48 -12.91 6.28 -3.84
N THR A 49 -13.92 6.59 -4.65
CA THR A 49 -14.17 5.84 -5.90
C THR A 49 -13.05 5.93 -6.94
N PHE A 50 -12.13 6.90 -6.80
CA PHE A 50 -10.98 7.08 -7.69
C PHE A 50 -9.68 6.54 -7.10
N VAL A 51 -9.71 6.00 -5.88
CA VAL A 51 -8.52 5.41 -5.24
C VAL A 51 -8.35 4.00 -5.78
N ASP A 52 -7.23 3.76 -6.44
CA ASP A 52 -6.89 2.51 -7.14
C ASP A 52 -5.52 1.94 -6.71
N ASN A 53 -5.00 2.38 -5.56
CA ASN A 53 -3.67 2.02 -5.02
C ASN A 53 -2.48 2.36 -5.92
N GLN A 54 -2.69 2.97 -7.10
CA GLN A 54 -1.67 3.30 -8.09
C GLN A 54 -1.58 4.79 -8.41
N SER A 55 -2.56 5.56 -7.93
CA SER A 55 -2.68 6.96 -8.28
C SER A 55 -2.27 7.88 -7.15
N THR A 56 -1.67 8.99 -7.55
CA THR A 56 -1.28 10.04 -6.61
C THR A 56 -2.47 10.89 -6.20
N ILE A 57 -2.34 11.62 -5.09
CA ILE A 57 -3.32 12.64 -4.69
C ILE A 57 -3.54 13.65 -5.82
N LYS A 58 -2.47 14.05 -6.50
CA LYS A 58 -2.52 14.96 -7.65
C LYS A 58 -3.31 14.40 -8.83
N ASP A 59 -3.13 13.12 -9.14
CA ASP A 59 -3.87 12.46 -10.23
C ASP A 59 -5.36 12.31 -9.89
N ILE A 60 -5.66 12.00 -8.63
CA ILE A 60 -7.05 11.93 -8.15
C ILE A 60 -7.71 13.30 -8.19
N ALA A 61 -7.03 14.37 -7.74
CA ALA A 61 -7.55 15.74 -7.80
C ALA A 61 -7.96 16.14 -9.23
N LYS A 62 -7.11 15.81 -10.22
CA LYS A 62 -7.41 16.04 -11.65
C LYS A 62 -8.64 15.25 -12.12
N ARG A 63 -8.74 13.96 -11.78
CA ARG A 63 -9.87 13.10 -12.21
C ARG A 63 -11.20 13.52 -11.58
N VAL A 64 -11.18 13.96 -10.33
CA VAL A 64 -12.37 14.44 -9.60
C VAL A 64 -12.76 15.86 -10.02
N ASN A 65 -11.88 16.55 -10.76
CA ASN A 65 -11.98 17.95 -11.19
C ASN A 65 -12.10 18.91 -9.99
N GLN A 66 -11.21 18.72 -9.01
CA GLN A 66 -11.15 19.47 -7.75
C GLN A 66 -9.73 20.02 -7.54
N SER A 67 -9.59 21.09 -6.76
CA SER A 67 -8.26 21.63 -6.48
C SER A 67 -7.43 20.65 -5.64
N GLU A 68 -6.11 20.68 -5.83
CA GLU A 68 -5.17 19.87 -5.06
C GLU A 68 -5.34 20.12 -3.55
N PHE A 69 -5.51 21.38 -3.14
CA PHE A 69 -5.73 21.76 -1.75
C PHE A 69 -6.98 21.11 -1.14
N GLN A 70 -8.12 21.19 -1.83
CA GLN A 70 -9.37 20.62 -1.32
C GLN A 70 -9.31 19.08 -1.31
N THR A 71 -8.71 18.49 -2.35
CA THR A 71 -8.52 17.03 -2.42
C THR A 71 -7.62 16.54 -1.28
N ALA A 72 -6.50 17.23 -1.04
CA ALA A 72 -5.59 16.91 0.07
C ALA A 72 -6.26 17.07 1.44
N LYS A 73 -7.17 18.04 1.60
CA LYS A 73 -7.95 18.21 2.84
C LYS A 73 -8.87 17.02 3.11
N VAL A 74 -9.51 16.48 2.07
CA VAL A 74 -10.34 15.27 2.20
C VAL A 74 -9.47 14.07 2.55
N PHE A 75 -8.34 13.87 1.84
CA PHE A 75 -7.42 12.79 2.17
C PHE A 75 -6.83 12.91 3.57
N TYR A 76 -6.51 14.12 4.03
CA TYR A 76 -6.05 14.33 5.40
C TYR A 76 -7.06 13.80 6.42
N GLY A 77 -8.37 14.03 6.21
CA GLY A 77 -9.43 13.49 7.04
C GLY A 77 -9.49 11.96 7.00
N LEU A 78 -9.43 11.37 5.80
CA LEU A 78 -9.44 9.91 5.59
C LEU A 78 -8.22 9.20 6.16
N ILE A 79 -7.04 9.83 6.09
CA ILE A 79 -5.81 9.32 6.70
C ILE A 79 -5.90 9.41 8.22
N SER A 80 -6.39 10.54 8.74
CA SER A 80 -6.54 10.74 10.18
C SER A 80 -7.54 9.75 10.81
N SER A 81 -8.51 9.25 10.04
CA SER A 81 -9.46 8.21 10.49
C SER A 81 -8.96 6.77 10.26
N GLY A 82 -7.80 6.60 9.63
CA GLY A 82 -7.19 5.30 9.34
C GLY A 82 -7.87 4.52 8.22
N LEU A 83 -8.69 5.17 7.38
CA LEU A 83 -9.34 4.52 6.24
C LEU A 83 -8.44 4.46 5.00
N VAL A 84 -7.48 5.38 4.93
CA VAL A 84 -6.57 5.56 3.80
C VAL A 84 -5.16 5.74 4.34
N THR A 85 -4.18 5.25 3.60
CA THR A 85 -2.76 5.49 3.83
C THR A 85 -2.11 6.09 2.59
N VAL A 86 -0.94 6.70 2.77
CA VAL A 86 -0.15 7.29 1.69
C VAL A 86 1.28 6.78 1.76
N GLU A 87 1.89 6.61 0.60
CA GLU A 87 3.26 6.10 0.48
C GLU A 87 3.95 6.70 -0.75
N GLU A 88 5.28 6.59 -0.76
CA GLU A 88 6.06 7.01 -1.92
C GLU A 88 6.03 5.96 -3.02
N LYS A 89 6.03 6.42 -4.27
CA LYS A 89 6.01 5.52 -5.44
C LYS A 89 7.18 4.55 -5.50
N GLU A 90 8.32 4.94 -4.97
CA GLU A 90 9.54 4.12 -4.93
C GLU A 90 9.43 2.98 -3.91
N GLN A 91 8.70 3.21 -2.81
CA GLN A 91 8.47 2.22 -1.76
C GLN A 91 7.60 1.04 -2.26
N GLN A 92 6.61 1.34 -3.13
CA GLN A 92 5.82 0.28 -3.76
C GLN A 92 6.67 -0.70 -4.57
N LEU A 93 7.67 -0.21 -5.29
CA LEU A 93 8.52 -1.06 -6.12
C LEU A 93 9.44 -1.92 -5.24
N THR A 94 9.96 -1.36 -4.14
CA THR A 94 10.78 -2.13 -3.20
C THR A 94 10.01 -3.23 -2.52
N ASP A 95 8.75 -2.99 -2.13
CA ASP A 95 7.91 -3.99 -1.50
C ASP A 95 7.66 -5.17 -2.45
N VAL A 96 7.29 -4.88 -3.70
CA VAL A 96 7.08 -5.89 -4.74
C VAL A 96 8.35 -6.70 -5.00
N LEU A 97 9.52 -6.05 -5.10
CA LEU A 97 10.78 -6.75 -5.28
C LEU A 97 11.11 -7.65 -4.09
N SER A 98 10.84 -7.18 -2.86
CA SER A 98 11.08 -7.96 -1.64
C SER A 98 10.17 -9.20 -1.56
N ASP A 99 8.93 -9.10 -2.03
CA ASP A 99 7.99 -10.20 -2.02
C ASP A 99 8.31 -11.23 -3.11
N LEU A 100 8.85 -10.79 -4.25
CA LEU A 100 9.38 -11.67 -5.29
C LEU A 100 10.64 -12.41 -4.81
N ASP A 101 11.56 -11.74 -4.12
CA ASP A 101 12.77 -12.38 -3.58
C ASP A 101 12.40 -13.49 -2.57
N LYS A 102 11.42 -13.26 -1.69
CA LYS A 102 10.92 -14.30 -0.77
C LYS A 102 10.35 -15.52 -1.50
N GLN A 103 9.55 -15.31 -2.56
CA GLN A 103 8.99 -16.41 -3.35
C GLN A 103 10.08 -17.24 -4.04
N ILE A 104 11.12 -16.58 -4.54
CA ILE A 104 12.27 -17.27 -5.16
C ILE A 104 13.02 -18.12 -4.11
N GLU A 105 13.25 -17.60 -2.91
CA GLU A 105 13.88 -18.36 -1.82
C GLU A 105 13.07 -19.61 -1.44
N GLU A 106 11.74 -19.50 -1.31
CA GLU A 106 10.85 -20.62 -1.00
C GLU A 106 10.85 -21.71 -2.09
N GLU A 107 10.89 -21.32 -3.37
CA GLU A 107 11.00 -22.25 -4.50
C GLU A 107 12.38 -22.93 -4.59
N GLU A 108 13.46 -22.28 -4.16
CA GLU A 108 14.80 -22.86 -4.15
C GLU A 108 14.98 -23.86 -3.01
N ILE A 109 14.41 -23.59 -1.83
CA ILE A 109 14.43 -24.51 -0.68
C ILE A 109 13.74 -25.82 -1.03
N THR A 110 12.52 -25.75 -1.58
CA THR A 110 11.73 -26.94 -1.98
C THR A 110 12.44 -27.79 -3.04
N LYS A 111 13.05 -27.17 -4.07
CA LYS A 111 13.83 -27.90 -5.09
C LYS A 111 15.09 -28.58 -4.53
N ASN A 112 15.69 -28.01 -3.49
CA ASN A 112 16.89 -28.59 -2.88
C ASN A 112 16.53 -29.78 -1.99
N GLU A 113 15.43 -29.72 -1.24
CA GLU A 113 14.91 -30.85 -0.44
C GLU A 113 14.55 -32.06 -1.32
N GLU A 114 13.84 -31.85 -2.44
CA GLU A 114 13.50 -32.93 -3.38
C GLU A 114 14.74 -33.61 -3.98
N LYS A 115 15.78 -32.82 -4.31
CA LYS A 115 17.06 -33.35 -4.80
C LYS A 115 17.82 -34.14 -3.72
N GLU A 116 17.66 -33.78 -2.45
CA GLU A 116 18.33 -34.44 -1.33
C GLU A 116 17.62 -35.77 -0.96
N GLU A 117 16.29 -35.80 -1.01
CA GLU A 117 15.50 -37.04 -0.84
C GLU A 117 15.75 -38.05 -1.97
N GLU A 118 15.80 -37.61 -3.23
CA GLU A 118 16.14 -38.49 -4.35
C GLU A 118 17.54 -39.11 -4.21
N LYS A 119 18.52 -38.33 -3.75
CA LYS A 119 19.88 -38.81 -3.50
C LYS A 119 19.92 -39.83 -2.36
N ASN A 120 19.20 -39.59 -1.27
CA ASN A 120 19.12 -40.52 -0.15
C ASN A 120 18.42 -41.84 -0.52
N LYS A 121 17.33 -41.77 -1.29
CA LYS A 121 16.61 -42.96 -1.77
C LYS A 121 17.48 -43.82 -2.70
N LYS A 122 18.23 -43.19 -3.61
CA LYS A 122 19.19 -43.87 -4.52
C LYS A 122 20.39 -44.48 -3.77
N GLN A 123 20.85 -43.89 -2.66
CA GLN A 123 21.90 -44.47 -1.80
C GLN A 123 21.40 -45.64 -0.96
N GLY A 124 20.18 -45.56 -0.42
CA GLY A 124 19.56 -46.65 0.34
C GLY A 124 19.47 -47.92 -0.49
N ILE A 125 18.92 -47.84 -1.69
CA ILE A 125 18.74 -48.99 -2.60
C ILE A 125 20.09 -49.67 -2.91
N ARG A 126 21.16 -48.90 -3.16
CA ARG A 126 22.50 -49.45 -3.42
C ARG A 126 23.07 -50.25 -2.24
N LYS A 127 22.75 -49.88 -0.99
CA LYS A 127 23.19 -50.62 0.21
C LYS A 127 22.42 -51.92 0.44
N PHE A 128 21.20 -52.05 -0.09
CA PHE A 128 20.38 -53.26 0.04
C PHE A 128 20.80 -54.42 -0.88
N PHE A 129 21.46 -54.14 -2.00
CA PHE A 129 21.90 -55.17 -2.98
C PHE A 129 23.36 -55.63 -2.80
N SER A 130 24.05 -55.21 -1.72
CA SER A 130 25.47 -55.54 -1.45
C SER A 130 25.69 -56.62 -0.37
N ARG A 131 24.68 -57.45 -0.05
CA ARG A 131 24.82 -58.65 0.81
C ARG A 131 24.69 -59.91 -0.03
#